data_AF-A0A6A5TW48-F1
#
_entry.id   AF-A0A6A5TW48-F1
#
_cell.length_a   1.000
_cell.length_b   1.000
_cell.length_c   1.000
_cell.angle_alpha   90.00
_cell.angle_beta   90.00
_cell.angle_gamma   90.00
#
_symmetry.space_group_name_H-M   'P 1'
#
loop_
_entity.id
_entity.type
_entity.pdbx_description
1 polymer ?
#
loop_
_entity_poly.entity_id
_entity_poly.type
_entity_poly.pdbx_seq_one_letter_code
_entity_poly.pdbx_strand_id
1 'polypeptide(L)'
;MYAPIAPHPRAPGTSAPKRSREDEEELSEQLKRRKRSDSNTSATVELGEEDRLLLQLKDEESMPWKDIAARFQSDLGKTYQIPALQMRLKRLRERMRVWTEPDVKALRMAHEYWVQNKFDIISQKVSTPYHNTMLEYGAAEKWTARQCARKWAEIDPGPTPYTTYEHHVPNYATPYATLSPVEAHHFMPYVHIQ
;
A
#
# COMPACT_ATOMS: atom_id res chain seq x y z
N MET A 1 -8.94 6.98 55.52
CA MET A 1 -7.71 7.30 54.77
C MET A 1 -8.12 7.68 53.36
N TYR A 2 -7.96 8.94 52.98
CA TYR A 2 -8.19 9.43 51.62
C TYR A 2 -6.92 10.16 51.17
N ALA A 3 -6.39 9.78 50.01
CA ALA A 3 -5.16 10.32 49.44
C ALA A 3 -5.37 11.70 48.81
N PRO A 4 -4.34 12.58 48.76
CA PRO A 4 -4.49 13.99 48.41
C PRO A 4 -4.52 14.21 46.89
N ILE A 5 -5.38 15.15 46.47
CA ILE A 5 -5.43 15.71 45.11
C ILE A 5 -4.14 16.52 44.86
N ALA A 6 -3.42 16.21 43.78
CA ALA A 6 -2.17 16.87 43.43
C ALA A 6 -2.33 18.39 43.16
N PRO A 7 -1.38 19.25 43.57
CA PRO A 7 -1.48 20.69 43.38
C PRO A 7 -1.19 21.08 41.92
N HIS A 8 -1.98 22.03 41.40
CA HIS A 8 -1.78 22.68 40.10
C HIS A 8 -0.48 23.49 40.06
N PRO A 9 0.26 23.51 38.94
CA PRO A 9 1.42 24.39 38.80
C PRO A 9 0.96 25.82 38.52
N ARG A 10 1.21 26.72 39.48
CA ARG A 10 1.18 28.18 39.26
C ARG A 10 2.57 28.65 38.81
N ALA A 11 2.67 29.19 37.60
CA ALA A 11 3.74 30.11 37.22
C ALA A 11 3.62 31.41 38.04
N PRO A 12 4.71 32.16 38.29
CA PRO A 12 4.95 33.34 37.43
C PRO A 12 6.40 33.88 37.33
N GLY A 13 6.66 34.56 36.21
CA GLY A 13 7.70 35.60 36.05
C GLY A 13 8.95 35.14 35.29
N THR A 14 9.60 35.92 34.42
CA THR A 14 9.48 37.33 34.00
C THR A 14 10.27 37.50 32.69
N SER A 15 10.02 38.63 32.00
CA SER A 15 10.87 39.29 30.99
C SER A 15 10.97 38.69 29.57
N ALA A 16 10.44 39.47 28.62
CA ALA A 16 10.77 39.41 27.21
C ALA A 16 12.24 39.81 26.96
N PRO A 17 12.84 39.36 25.84
CA PRO A 17 13.10 40.34 24.79
C PRO A 17 12.70 39.85 23.39
N LYS A 18 12.21 40.80 22.58
CA LYS A 18 11.93 40.64 21.16
C LYS A 18 13.17 40.12 20.41
N ARG A 19 13.04 38.96 19.75
CA ARG A 19 13.87 38.57 18.60
C ARG A 19 12.94 38.11 17.48
N SER A 20 12.75 39.02 16.53
CA SER A 20 12.26 38.75 15.17
C SER A 20 13.18 37.72 14.53
N ARG A 21 12.68 36.52 14.23
CA ARG A 21 13.44 35.53 13.46
C ARG A 21 12.54 34.39 12.94
N GLU A 22 12.50 34.27 11.61
CA GLU A 22 12.26 33.05 10.82
C GLU A 22 10.81 32.51 10.70
N ASP A 23 10.00 33.14 9.84
CA ASP A 23 8.72 32.57 9.32
C ASP A 23 8.74 32.35 7.79
N GLU A 24 9.91 32.05 7.18
CA GLU A 24 10.01 31.81 5.73
C GLU A 24 10.46 30.39 5.33
N GLU A 25 10.92 29.54 6.25
CA GLU A 25 11.40 28.19 5.90
C GLU A 25 10.29 27.11 5.87
N GLU A 26 9.20 27.29 6.62
CA GLU A 26 8.17 26.24 6.78
C GLU A 26 7.32 26.00 5.50
N LEU A 27 7.14 27.01 4.65
CA LEU A 27 6.35 26.88 3.41
C LEU A 27 7.07 26.08 2.32
N SER A 28 8.41 26.01 2.38
CA SER A 28 9.24 25.37 1.34
C SER A 28 9.26 23.83 1.43
N GLU A 29 9.06 23.28 2.63
CA GLU A 29 9.10 21.83 2.88
C GLU A 29 7.78 21.13 2.48
N GLN A 30 6.64 21.85 2.47
CA GLN A 30 5.34 21.25 2.16
C GLN A 30 5.11 21.01 0.66
N LEU A 31 5.76 21.75 -0.24
CA LEU A 31 5.58 21.62 -1.68
C LEU A 31 6.37 20.46 -2.33
N LYS A 32 7.30 19.81 -1.61
CA LYS A 32 8.08 18.67 -2.15
C LYS A 32 7.46 17.31 -1.87
N ARG A 33 6.41 17.22 -1.04
CA ARG A 33 5.86 15.93 -0.56
C ARG A 33 4.83 15.28 -1.48
N ARG A 34 4.76 15.69 -2.75
CA ARG A 34 3.74 15.16 -3.68
C ARG A 34 4.33 14.79 -5.04
N LYS A 35 5.32 13.89 -5.02
CA LYS A 35 5.59 13.05 -6.19
C LYS A 35 5.89 11.61 -5.76
N ARG A 36 4.83 10.92 -5.33
CA ARG A 36 4.79 9.46 -5.35
C ARG A 36 4.07 9.07 -6.63
N SER A 37 4.84 8.88 -7.69
CA SER A 37 4.49 8.02 -8.81
C SER A 37 5.79 7.70 -9.52
N ASP A 38 6.24 6.47 -9.33
CA ASP A 38 6.73 5.66 -10.44
C ASP A 38 6.28 4.23 -10.11
N SER A 39 5.13 3.84 -10.69
CA SER A 39 4.70 2.45 -10.69
C SER A 39 5.76 1.68 -11.45
N ASN A 40 6.60 0.97 -10.68
CA ASN A 40 7.66 0.11 -11.17
C ASN A 40 7.05 -1.10 -11.91
N THR A 41 6.62 -0.83 -13.14
CA THR A 41 6.10 -1.82 -14.07
C THR A 41 7.26 -2.10 -15.01
N SER A 42 8.06 -3.11 -14.67
CA SER A 42 9.23 -3.60 -15.45
C SER A 42 10.20 -2.51 -15.93
N ALA A 43 10.61 -1.58 -15.05
CA ALA A 43 11.70 -0.67 -15.36
C ALA A 43 13.03 -1.39 -15.12
N THR A 44 13.84 -1.53 -16.17
CA THR A 44 15.25 -1.87 -16.04
C THR A 44 15.88 -0.90 -15.04
N VAL A 45 16.43 -1.39 -13.94
CA VAL A 45 17.05 -0.53 -12.91
C VAL A 45 18.21 0.20 -13.56
N GLU A 46 18.04 1.50 -13.84
CA GLU A 46 19.11 2.33 -14.37
C GLU A 46 20.18 2.50 -13.28
N LEU A 47 21.36 1.92 -13.53
CA LEU A 47 22.49 2.02 -12.62
C LEU A 47 23.27 3.29 -12.90
N GLY A 48 23.49 4.09 -11.86
CA GLY A 48 24.45 5.19 -11.89
C GLY A 48 25.89 4.67 -12.04
N GLU A 49 26.79 5.56 -12.48
CA GLU A 49 28.20 5.26 -12.75
C GLU A 49 28.90 4.54 -11.58
N GLU A 50 28.70 5.01 -10.36
CA GLU A 50 29.27 4.42 -9.15
C GLU A 50 28.80 2.98 -8.90
N ASP A 51 27.52 2.70 -9.18
CA ASP A 51 26.94 1.37 -8.96
C ASP A 51 27.46 0.37 -10.01
N ARG A 52 27.68 0.82 -11.25
CA ARG A 52 28.31 0.03 -12.31
C ARG A 52 29.76 -0.30 -11.96
N LEU A 53 30.53 0.70 -11.53
CA LEU A 53 31.92 0.51 -11.09
C LEU A 53 31.98 -0.48 -9.92
N LEU A 54 31.09 -0.35 -8.93
CA LEU A 54 31.07 -1.24 -7.77
C LEU A 54 30.81 -2.71 -8.16
N LEU A 55 29.92 -2.96 -9.13
CA LEU A 55 29.64 -4.30 -9.64
C LEU A 55 30.83 -4.85 -10.42
N GLN A 56 31.38 -4.08 -11.35
CA GLN A 56 32.52 -4.51 -12.16
C GLN A 56 33.70 -4.91 -11.29
N LEU A 57 34.13 -4.03 -10.37
CA LEU A 57 35.29 -4.29 -9.52
C LEU A 57 35.07 -5.53 -8.63
N LYS A 58 33.83 -5.77 -8.20
CA LYS A 58 33.54 -6.87 -7.27
C LYS A 58 33.24 -8.21 -7.94
N ASP A 59 32.45 -8.20 -9.00
CA ASP A 59 31.89 -9.41 -9.61
C ASP A 59 32.70 -9.84 -10.84
N GLU A 60 33.24 -8.90 -11.62
CA GLU A 60 34.05 -9.22 -12.80
C GLU A 60 35.53 -9.33 -12.45
N GLU A 61 36.07 -8.36 -11.71
CA GLU A 61 37.50 -8.31 -11.37
C GLU A 61 37.82 -8.99 -10.02
N SER A 62 36.79 -9.38 -9.25
CA SER A 62 36.93 -10.08 -7.96
C SER A 62 37.87 -9.40 -6.95
N MET A 63 37.95 -8.07 -6.96
CA MET A 63 38.86 -7.32 -6.08
C MET A 63 38.46 -7.38 -4.60
N PRO A 64 39.45 -7.34 -3.69
CA PRO A 64 39.18 -7.19 -2.27
C PRO A 64 38.69 -5.77 -1.95
N TRP A 65 37.89 -5.63 -0.90
CA TRP A 65 37.25 -4.36 -0.55
C TRP A 65 38.20 -3.18 -0.34
N LYS A 66 39.43 -3.43 0.12
CA LYS A 66 40.45 -2.39 0.32
C LYS A 66 40.84 -1.75 -1.01
N ASP A 67 41.05 -2.57 -2.03
CA ASP A 67 41.48 -2.12 -3.36
C ASP A 67 40.31 -1.45 -4.10
N ILE A 68 39.08 -1.94 -3.89
CA ILE A 68 37.86 -1.27 -4.38
C ILE A 68 37.76 0.14 -3.79
N ALA A 69 37.96 0.32 -2.48
CA ALA A 69 37.92 1.65 -1.87
C ALA A 69 39.00 2.59 -2.44
N ALA A 70 40.20 2.06 -2.76
CA ALA A 70 41.25 2.82 -3.42
C ALA A 70 40.86 3.24 -4.85
N ARG A 71 40.25 2.33 -5.64
CA ARG A 71 39.70 2.63 -6.99
C ARG A 71 38.65 3.73 -6.96
N PHE A 72 37.73 3.69 -5.99
CA PHE A 72 36.74 4.76 -5.82
C PHE A 72 37.38 6.12 -5.54
N GLN A 73 38.50 6.13 -4.80
CA GLN A 73 39.24 7.35 -4.55
C GLN A 73 40.03 7.82 -5.78
N SER A 74 40.64 6.92 -6.55
CA SER A 74 41.42 7.28 -7.74
C SER A 74 40.53 7.71 -8.92
N ASP A 75 39.47 6.96 -9.17
CA ASP A 75 38.70 7.06 -10.41
C ASP A 75 37.58 8.12 -10.28
N LEU A 76 36.99 8.23 -9.08
CA LEU A 76 35.86 9.13 -8.82
C LEU A 76 36.20 10.25 -7.81
N GLY A 77 37.38 10.24 -7.21
CA GLY A 77 37.77 11.21 -6.18
C GLY A 77 37.00 11.06 -4.86
N LYS A 78 36.32 9.92 -4.63
CA LYS A 78 35.43 9.72 -3.48
C LYS A 78 35.99 8.72 -2.48
N THR A 79 36.09 9.15 -1.23
CA THR A 79 36.48 8.27 -0.13
C THR A 79 35.25 7.55 0.42
N TYR A 80 35.29 6.22 0.41
CA TYR A 80 34.27 5.40 1.05
C TYR A 80 34.88 4.46 2.09
N GLN A 81 34.17 4.30 3.21
CA GLN A 81 34.46 3.26 4.17
C GLN A 81 34.00 1.90 3.62
N ILE A 82 34.77 0.84 3.86
CA ILE A 82 34.44 -0.51 3.38
C ILE A 82 33.02 -0.97 3.74
N PRO A 83 32.52 -0.78 4.98
CA PRO A 83 31.15 -1.14 5.32
C PRO A 83 30.09 -0.42 4.49
N ALA A 84 30.36 0.83 4.08
CA ALA A 84 29.45 1.60 3.24
C ALA A 84 29.37 0.99 1.82
N LEU A 85 30.51 0.61 1.22
CA LEU A 85 30.55 -0.08 -0.07
C LEU A 85 29.87 -1.46 -0.02
N GLN A 86 30.10 -2.21 1.05
CA GLN A 86 29.44 -3.50 1.29
C GLN A 86 27.92 -3.33 1.35
N MET A 87 27.44 -2.33 2.10
CA MET A 87 26.02 -2.06 2.21
C MET A 87 25.41 -1.57 0.90
N ARG A 88 26.14 -0.72 0.18
CA ARG A 88 25.75 -0.24 -1.13
C ARG A 88 25.57 -1.40 -2.11
N LEU A 89 26.56 -2.29 -2.22
CA LEU A 89 26.48 -3.48 -3.07
C LEU A 89 25.32 -4.40 -2.66
N LYS A 90 25.13 -4.63 -1.36
CA LYS A 90 24.02 -5.46 -0.86
C LYS A 90 22.66 -4.92 -1.33
N ARG A 91 22.43 -3.62 -1.16
CA ARG A 91 21.18 -2.96 -1.56
C ARG A 91 21.03 -2.89 -3.08
N LEU A 92 22.12 -2.67 -3.79
CA LEU A 92 22.16 -2.67 -5.24
C LEU A 92 21.71 -4.03 -5.80
N ARG A 93 22.24 -5.13 -5.28
CA ARG A 93 21.81 -6.48 -5.67
C ARG A 93 20.34 -6.75 -5.40
N GLU A 94 19.82 -6.30 -4.26
CA GLU A 94 18.39 -6.43 -3.96
C GLU A 94 17.53 -5.63 -4.96
N ARG A 95 17.92 -4.40 -5.29
CA ARG A 95 17.22 -3.59 -6.31
C ARG A 95 17.22 -4.26 -7.68
N MET A 96 18.33 -4.86 -8.06
CA MET A 96 18.49 -5.55 -9.35
C MET A 96 17.86 -6.94 -9.39
N ARG A 97 17.27 -7.42 -8.29
CA ARG A 97 16.68 -8.75 -8.23
C ARG A 97 15.53 -8.85 -9.23
N VAL A 98 15.66 -9.79 -10.15
CA VAL A 98 14.63 -10.12 -11.14
C VAL A 98 13.81 -11.29 -10.64
N TRP A 99 12.48 -11.17 -10.72
CA TRP A 99 11.58 -12.30 -10.50
C TRP A 99 11.74 -13.28 -11.65
N THR A 100 12.11 -14.52 -11.35
CA THR A 100 12.20 -15.56 -12.37
C THR A 100 10.81 -16.11 -12.68
N GLU A 101 10.64 -16.73 -13.85
CA GLU A 101 9.37 -17.37 -14.20
C GLU A 101 8.92 -18.42 -13.16
N PRO A 102 9.82 -19.27 -12.61
CA PRO A 102 9.48 -20.12 -11.47
C PRO A 102 8.96 -19.36 -10.24
N ASP A 103 9.56 -18.21 -9.88
CA ASP A 103 9.13 -17.40 -8.74
C ASP A 103 7.72 -16.86 -8.96
N VAL A 104 7.45 -16.34 -10.17
CA VAL A 104 6.12 -15.82 -10.55
C VAL A 104 5.08 -16.94 -10.55
N LYS A 105 5.42 -18.11 -11.08
CA LYS A 105 4.54 -19.28 -11.07
C LYS A 105 4.23 -19.74 -9.65
N ALA A 106 5.24 -19.84 -8.78
CA ALA A 106 5.06 -20.19 -7.37
C ALA A 106 4.15 -19.17 -6.66
N LEU A 107 4.35 -17.88 -6.91
CA LEU A 107 3.51 -16.81 -6.38
C LEU A 107 2.05 -16.96 -6.83
N ARG A 108 1.80 -17.25 -8.11
CA ARG A 108 0.44 -17.47 -8.63
C ARG A 108 -0.23 -18.66 -7.96
N MET A 109 0.46 -19.78 -7.83
CA MET A 109 -0.06 -20.98 -7.17
C MET A 109 -0.38 -20.72 -5.69
N ALA A 110 0.51 -20.03 -4.98
CA ALA A 110 0.30 -19.67 -3.59
C ALA A 110 -0.90 -18.72 -3.42
N HIS A 111 -1.04 -17.75 -4.32
CA HIS A 111 -2.19 -16.84 -4.31
C HIS A 111 -3.50 -17.57 -4.62
N GLU A 112 -3.52 -18.44 -5.63
CA GLU A 112 -4.69 -19.26 -5.96
C GLU A 112 -5.13 -20.14 -4.79
N TYR A 113 -4.18 -20.83 -4.15
CA TYR A 113 -4.43 -21.59 -2.93
C TYR A 113 -5.02 -20.70 -1.83
N TRP A 114 -4.45 -19.51 -1.59
CA TRP A 114 -4.98 -18.58 -0.59
C TRP A 114 -6.40 -18.13 -0.94
N VAL A 115 -6.71 -17.77 -2.19
CA VAL A 115 -8.07 -17.35 -2.59
C VAL A 115 -9.10 -18.42 -2.27
N GLN A 116 -8.77 -19.69 -2.53
CA GLN A 116 -9.66 -20.82 -2.29
C GLN A 116 -9.77 -21.17 -0.79
N ASN A 117 -8.71 -21.01 -0.01
CA ASN A 117 -8.60 -21.52 1.36
C ASN A 117 -8.54 -20.42 2.44
N LYS A 118 -8.66 -19.14 2.08
CA LYS A 118 -8.45 -18.01 3.01
C LYS A 118 -9.33 -18.12 4.26
N PHE A 119 -10.57 -18.58 4.13
CA PHE A 119 -11.46 -18.70 5.27
C PHE A 119 -11.21 -19.95 6.11
N ASP A 120 -10.67 -21.02 5.52
CA ASP A 120 -10.15 -22.15 6.29
C ASP A 120 -8.94 -21.72 7.11
N ILE A 121 -8.00 -20.99 6.50
CA ILE A 121 -6.83 -20.42 7.19
C ILE A 121 -7.27 -19.45 8.31
N ILE A 122 -8.21 -18.54 8.03
CA ILE A 122 -8.77 -17.62 9.02
C ILE A 122 -9.45 -18.40 10.14
N SER A 123 -10.31 -19.37 9.82
CA SER A 123 -11.02 -20.14 10.83
C SER A 123 -10.06 -20.89 11.74
N GLN A 124 -8.99 -21.49 11.21
CA GLN A 124 -7.96 -22.12 12.03
C GLN A 124 -7.32 -21.09 12.98
N LYS A 125 -6.90 -19.94 12.47
CA LYS A 125 -6.35 -18.86 13.30
C LYS A 125 -7.34 -18.33 14.34
N VAL A 126 -8.63 -18.32 14.00
CA VAL A 126 -9.75 -17.83 14.81
C VAL A 126 -10.30 -18.89 15.78
N SER A 127 -9.92 -20.16 15.66
CA SER A 127 -10.61 -21.28 16.31
C SER A 127 -9.69 -22.23 17.07
N THR A 128 -8.38 -22.25 16.77
CA THR A 128 -7.47 -23.21 17.40
C THR A 128 -7.02 -22.74 18.79
N PRO A 129 -7.24 -23.54 19.86
CA PRO A 129 -6.79 -23.22 21.22
C PRO A 129 -5.32 -23.59 21.49
N TYR A 130 -4.61 -24.23 20.54
CA TYR A 130 -3.23 -24.72 20.73
C TYR A 130 -2.13 -23.85 20.10
N HIS A 131 -2.48 -22.68 19.59
CA HIS A 131 -1.53 -21.59 19.41
C HIS A 131 -2.13 -20.38 20.11
N ASN A 132 -1.47 -19.93 21.17
CA ASN A 132 -1.83 -18.77 21.99
C ASN A 132 -1.84 -17.49 21.12
N THR A 133 -2.91 -17.31 20.34
CA THR A 133 -3.17 -16.13 19.52
C THR A 133 -4.67 -15.81 19.44
N MET A 134 -5.57 -16.72 19.87
CA MET A 134 -7.00 -16.40 20.05
C MET A 134 -7.34 -15.59 21.31
N LEU A 135 -6.37 -15.36 22.19
CA LEU A 135 -6.45 -14.28 23.17
C LEU A 135 -6.02 -12.92 22.58
N GLU A 136 -5.43 -12.87 21.39
CA GLU A 136 -4.96 -11.62 20.77
C GLU A 136 -6.08 -10.88 20.02
N TYR A 137 -7.06 -11.62 19.47
CA TYR A 137 -8.26 -11.08 18.79
C TYR A 137 -9.59 -11.35 19.51
N GLY A 138 -9.58 -12.10 20.63
CA GLY A 138 -10.64 -12.09 21.64
C GLY A 138 -11.92 -12.90 21.37
N ALA A 139 -11.98 -13.80 20.38
CA ALA A 139 -13.18 -14.62 20.22
C ALA A 139 -13.19 -15.81 21.19
N ALA A 140 -14.29 -15.94 21.94
CA ALA A 140 -14.45 -16.98 22.97
C ALA A 140 -14.75 -18.37 22.40
N GLU A 141 -15.19 -18.45 21.15
CA GLU A 141 -15.71 -19.67 20.54
C GLU A 141 -15.04 -19.99 19.20
N LYS A 142 -15.12 -21.26 18.83
CA LYS A 142 -14.61 -21.80 17.58
C LYS A 142 -15.50 -21.39 16.41
N TRP A 143 -14.93 -20.69 15.45
CA TRP A 143 -15.62 -20.34 14.20
C TRP A 143 -15.18 -21.25 13.06
N THR A 144 -16.13 -21.69 12.25
CA THR A 144 -15.85 -22.45 11.01
C THR A 144 -15.54 -21.50 9.86
N ALA A 145 -14.83 -22.00 8.84
CA ALA A 145 -14.53 -21.24 7.62
C ALA A 145 -15.77 -20.59 7.00
N ARG A 146 -16.88 -21.33 6.96
CA ARG A 146 -18.15 -20.84 6.41
C ARG A 146 -18.75 -19.68 7.21
N GLN A 147 -18.64 -19.71 8.54
CA GLN A 147 -19.11 -18.62 9.40
C GLN A 147 -18.23 -17.38 9.25
N CYS A 148 -16.90 -17.57 9.20
CA CYS A 148 -15.96 -16.48 8.91
C CYS A 148 -16.24 -15.85 7.53
N ALA A 149 -16.47 -16.67 6.50
CA ALA A 149 -16.77 -16.20 5.15
C ALA A 149 -18.06 -15.39 5.08
N ARG A 150 -19.14 -15.89 5.70
CA ARG A 150 -20.43 -15.19 5.78
C ARG A 150 -20.27 -13.86 6.50
N LYS A 151 -19.59 -13.85 7.65
CA LYS A 151 -19.42 -12.62 8.41
C LYS A 151 -18.53 -11.61 7.69
N TRP A 152 -17.49 -12.07 7.00
CA TRP A 152 -16.64 -11.21 6.19
C TRP A 152 -17.41 -10.52 5.06
N ALA A 153 -18.29 -11.24 4.37
CA ALA A 153 -19.12 -10.67 3.32
C ALA A 153 -20.10 -9.59 3.81
N GLU A 154 -20.50 -9.61 5.09
CA GLU A 154 -21.32 -8.56 5.70
C GLU A 154 -20.52 -7.29 6.02
N ILE A 155 -19.29 -7.43 6.51
CA ILE A 155 -18.46 -6.31 6.98
C ILE A 155 -17.62 -5.69 5.87
N ASP A 156 -17.29 -6.47 4.84
CA ASP A 156 -16.54 -6.07 3.66
C ASP A 156 -17.18 -6.74 2.44
N PRO A 157 -18.24 -6.12 1.86
CA PRO A 157 -18.91 -6.63 0.67
C PRO A 157 -18.03 -6.57 -0.60
N GLY A 158 -16.73 -6.31 -0.45
CA GLY A 158 -15.81 -6.01 -1.52
C GLY A 158 -16.08 -4.62 -2.11
N PRO A 159 -15.20 -4.14 -3.01
CA PRO A 159 -15.49 -2.97 -3.81
C PRO A 159 -16.70 -3.26 -4.70
N THR A 160 -17.87 -2.82 -4.26
CA THR A 160 -19.04 -2.75 -5.13
C THR A 160 -18.72 -1.75 -6.24
N PRO A 161 -18.88 -2.10 -7.53
CA PRO A 161 -18.65 -1.16 -8.63
C PRO A 161 -19.71 -0.03 -8.69
N TYR A 162 -20.49 0.21 -7.64
CA TYR A 162 -21.68 1.06 -7.63
C TYR A 162 -21.62 2.25 -6.65
N THR A 163 -20.58 2.42 -5.83
CA THR A 163 -20.48 3.59 -4.93
C THR A 163 -20.04 4.89 -5.61
N THR A 164 -20.10 4.96 -6.94
CA THR A 164 -19.87 6.19 -7.71
C THR A 164 -21.15 6.97 -8.07
N TYR A 165 -22.35 6.53 -7.69
CA TYR A 165 -23.57 7.30 -7.98
C TYR A 165 -24.25 7.89 -6.74
N GLU A 166 -24.14 9.22 -6.71
CA GLU A 166 -25.09 10.22 -6.19
C GLU A 166 -25.62 10.09 -4.77
N HIS A 167 -25.21 11.07 -3.97
CA HIS A 167 -26.02 11.67 -2.92
C HIS A 167 -27.45 11.96 -3.41
N HIS A 168 -28.40 11.09 -3.07
CA HIS A 168 -29.82 11.44 -3.07
C HIS A 168 -30.21 11.90 -1.66
N VAL A 169 -30.23 13.22 -1.51
CA VAL A 169 -31.00 13.92 -0.50
C VAL A 169 -32.49 13.52 -0.60
N PRO A 170 -33.20 13.26 0.51
CA PRO A 170 -34.63 13.01 0.46
C PRO A 170 -35.36 14.34 0.25
N ASN A 171 -35.89 14.56 -0.95
CA ASN A 171 -36.85 15.64 -1.18
C ASN A 171 -38.24 15.05 -1.41
N TYR A 172 -39.18 15.65 -0.72
CA TYR A 172 -40.54 15.19 -0.47
C TYR A 172 -41.45 15.48 -1.68
N ALA A 173 -42.55 14.73 -1.75
CA ALA A 173 -43.78 14.96 -2.54
C ALA A 173 -43.92 14.25 -3.92
N THR A 174 -44.66 13.16 -3.91
CA THR A 174 -45.73 12.83 -4.89
C THR A 174 -46.72 14.02 -4.98
N PRO A 175 -47.44 14.27 -6.11
CA PRO A 175 -48.41 13.29 -6.63
C PRO A 175 -48.87 13.37 -8.12
N TYR A 176 -49.58 12.30 -8.53
CA TYR A 176 -50.62 12.17 -9.57
C TYR A 176 -50.29 11.93 -11.07
N ALA A 177 -51.06 10.94 -11.58
CA ALA A 177 -51.66 10.79 -12.92
C ALA A 177 -50.71 10.37 -14.06
N THR A 178 -50.58 9.09 -14.42
CA THR A 178 -51.54 8.32 -15.25
C THR A 178 -52.26 9.15 -16.30
N LEU A 179 -51.75 9.27 -17.53
CA LEU A 179 -52.56 9.25 -18.76
C LEU A 179 -51.69 8.80 -19.96
N SER A 180 -52.16 7.74 -20.61
CA SER A 180 -51.69 7.17 -21.87
C SER A 180 -52.33 7.91 -23.06
N PRO A 181 -51.63 8.03 -24.21
CA PRO A 181 -52.31 8.20 -25.50
C PRO A 181 -51.88 7.14 -26.53
N VAL A 182 -52.78 6.16 -26.74
CA VAL A 182 -53.42 5.74 -28.01
C VAL A 182 -52.64 5.93 -29.34
N GLU A 183 -52.31 4.77 -29.93
CA GLU A 183 -52.54 4.34 -31.33
C GLU A 183 -51.80 5.02 -32.51
N ALA A 184 -50.87 4.28 -33.11
CA ALA A 184 -50.48 4.42 -34.52
C ALA A 184 -50.58 3.06 -35.21
N HIS A 185 -51.60 2.93 -36.05
CA HIS A 185 -51.88 1.77 -36.90
C HIS A 185 -50.67 1.40 -37.77
N HIS A 186 -50.09 0.22 -37.52
CA HIS A 186 -49.17 -0.42 -38.46
C HIS A 186 -49.97 -1.32 -39.39
N PHE A 187 -50.37 -0.78 -40.55
CA PHE A 187 -50.91 -1.57 -41.65
C PHE A 187 -49.76 -2.30 -42.36
N MET A 188 -49.75 -3.62 -42.27
CA MET A 188 -49.10 -4.51 -43.24
C MET A 188 -50.03 -5.70 -43.45
N PRO A 189 -50.32 -6.04 -44.71
CA PRO A 189 -50.07 -7.42 -45.10
C PRO A 189 -49.30 -7.54 -46.42
N TYR A 190 -48.52 -8.62 -46.45
CA TYR A 190 -47.51 -9.02 -47.42
C TYR A 190 -48.15 -9.74 -48.64
N VAL A 191 -47.56 -9.52 -49.82
CA VAL A 191 -47.40 -10.35 -51.05
C VAL A 191 -48.60 -10.87 -51.89
N HIS A 192 -48.50 -10.69 -53.22
CA HIS A 192 -48.17 -11.68 -54.30
C HIS A 192 -48.29 -10.92 -55.65
N ILE A 193 -47.24 -10.72 -56.47
CA ILE A 193 -46.69 -11.62 -57.52
C ILE A 193 -47.79 -12.39 -58.29
N GLN A 194 -48.38 -11.78 -59.32
CA GLN A 194 -48.13 -12.02 -60.76
C GLN A 194 -49.12 -11.23 -61.62
#